data_AF-A0A6M8PP55-F1
#
_entry.id   AF-A0A6M8PP55-F1
#
_cell.length_a   1.000
_cell.length_b   1.000
_cell.length_c   1.000
_cell.angle_alpha   90.00
_cell.angle_beta   90.00
_cell.angle_gamma   90.00
#
_symmetry.space_group_name_H-M   'P 1'
#
loop_
_entity.id
_entity.type
_entity.pdbx_description
1 polymer ?
#
loop_
_entity_poly.entity_id
_entity_poly.type
_entity_poly.pdbx_seq_one_letter_code
_entity_poly.pdbx_strand_id
1 'polypeptide(L)'
;MNLKEIVLRSNLYGTCDASICVRGPGYVTAQDIILPPYVEIIDNTQHIASLTEPINLCIGLEIERNRGYLRKMPHNFQDGSYPIDAVFMPVRNMNYSIHSYGNGTEKQEILFLEIWTNGSLTPKEALHEASRNLIDLFIPFLQKEEENLPLEDNQHTVPLSPFTFHDKLDKLRKNKKKIALKSIFIDQFELSPRVYNCLKRSNIYTLFDLLNNSQEDLMKMEHFRLEDVKQIVDILKKDFAIDLPKKKF
;
A
#
# COMPACT_ATOMS: atom_id res chain seq x y z
N MET A 1 -24.77 21.04 -0.03
CA MET A 1 -23.70 22.02 -0.29
C MET A 1 -22.84 21.43 -1.40
N ASN A 2 -22.63 22.19 -2.49
CA ASN A 2 -22.07 21.62 -3.72
C ASN A 2 -20.60 21.18 -3.61
N LEU A 3 -19.83 21.77 -2.69
CA LEU A 3 -18.44 21.36 -2.42
C LEU A 3 -18.33 19.88 -2.00
N LYS A 4 -19.36 19.32 -1.35
CA LYS A 4 -19.38 17.92 -0.90
C LYS A 4 -19.57 16.92 -2.05
N GLU A 5 -20.10 17.39 -3.18
CA GLU A 5 -20.36 16.55 -4.35
C GLU A 5 -19.12 16.38 -5.23
N ILE A 6 -18.09 17.21 -5.03
CA ILE A 6 -16.84 17.14 -5.76
C ILE A 6 -16.14 15.83 -5.46
N VAL A 7 -15.86 15.07 -6.51
CA VAL A 7 -15.18 13.78 -6.41
C VAL A 7 -13.69 13.99 -6.67
N LEU A 8 -12.88 13.67 -5.65
CA LEU A 8 -11.43 13.78 -5.69
C LEU A 8 -10.78 12.39 -5.63
N ARG A 9 -9.65 12.25 -6.31
CA ARG A 9 -8.76 11.09 -6.23
C ARG A 9 -7.38 11.56 -5.78
N SER A 10 -6.81 10.93 -4.77
CA SER A 10 -5.45 11.21 -4.30
C SER A 10 -4.67 9.91 -4.14
N ASN A 11 -3.39 9.89 -4.52
CA ASN A 11 -2.54 8.72 -4.33
C ASN A 11 -1.84 8.70 -2.96
N LEU A 12 -1.86 9.81 -2.23
CA LEU A 12 -1.18 9.97 -0.94
C LEU A 12 -2.20 10.05 0.20
N TYR A 13 -1.87 9.42 1.33
CA TYR A 13 -2.60 9.59 2.57
C TYR A 13 -2.14 10.85 3.28
N GLY A 14 -3.08 11.55 3.91
CA GLY A 14 -2.84 12.78 4.64
C GLY A 14 -3.83 13.89 4.30
N THR A 15 -3.56 15.04 4.89
CA THR A 15 -4.25 16.30 4.64
C THR A 15 -3.45 17.11 3.62
N CYS A 16 -4.15 17.77 2.72
CA CYS A 16 -3.56 18.69 1.75
C CYS A 16 -4.41 19.94 1.60
N ASP A 17 -3.74 21.06 1.40
CA ASP A 17 -4.38 22.34 1.18
C ASP A 17 -4.63 22.55 -0.32
N ALA A 18 -5.80 23.10 -0.62
CA ALA A 18 -6.18 23.56 -1.94
C ALA A 18 -6.85 24.94 -1.82
N SER A 19 -7.00 25.64 -2.94
CA SER A 19 -7.67 26.94 -2.91
C SER A 19 -8.47 27.18 -4.17
N ILE A 20 -9.50 28.01 -4.06
CA ILE A 20 -10.27 28.53 -5.19
C ILE A 20 -10.04 30.03 -5.21
N CYS A 21 -9.55 30.57 -6.32
CA CYS A 21 -9.29 32.00 -6.50
C CYS A 21 -9.86 32.44 -7.85
N VAL A 22 -11.06 33.02 -7.84
CA VAL A 22 -11.79 33.41 -9.06
C VAL A 22 -12.23 34.86 -8.98
N ARG A 23 -12.19 35.58 -10.11
CA ARG A 23 -12.73 36.93 -10.24
C ARG A 23 -14.04 36.88 -11.03
N GLY A 24 -15.10 37.44 -10.47
CA GLY A 24 -16.39 37.54 -11.13
C GLY A 24 -16.46 38.65 -12.20
N PRO A 25 -17.58 38.75 -12.94
CA PRO A 25 -18.74 37.86 -12.90
C PRO A 25 -18.49 36.56 -13.69
N GLY A 26 -19.04 35.43 -13.21
CA GLY A 26 -18.85 34.12 -13.84
C GLY A 26 -19.30 32.93 -13.00
N TYR A 27 -19.29 31.74 -13.61
CA TYR A 27 -19.55 30.48 -12.92
C TYR A 27 -18.24 29.93 -12.34
N VAL A 28 -18.30 29.46 -11.10
CA VAL A 28 -17.19 28.77 -10.43
C VAL A 28 -17.51 27.29 -10.43
N THR A 29 -16.61 26.50 -11.02
CA THR A 29 -16.72 25.05 -11.12
C THR A 29 -15.56 24.36 -10.43
N ALA A 30 -15.61 23.03 -10.32
CA ALA A 30 -14.52 22.23 -9.76
C ALA A 30 -13.19 22.44 -10.51
N GLN A 31 -13.22 22.74 -11.81
CA GLN A 31 -12.01 23.06 -12.58
C GLN A 31 -11.22 24.26 -12.03
N ASP A 32 -11.87 25.20 -11.37
CA ASP A 32 -11.23 26.42 -10.84
C ASP A 32 -10.49 26.17 -9.51
N ILE A 33 -10.50 24.94 -8.99
CA ILE A 33 -9.77 24.55 -7.80
C ILE A 33 -8.29 24.39 -8.14
N ILE A 34 -7.44 25.13 -7.44
CA ILE A 34 -6.00 24.99 -7.47
C ILE A 34 -5.63 23.83 -6.55
N LEU A 35 -5.29 22.70 -7.15
CA LEU A 35 -4.94 21.45 -6.47
C LEU A 35 -3.42 21.25 -6.38
N PRO A 36 -2.94 20.52 -5.37
CA PRO A 36 -1.59 19.98 -5.37
C PRO A 36 -1.42 18.86 -6.42
N PRO A 37 -0.18 18.54 -6.85
CA PRO A 37 0.09 17.65 -7.99
C PRO A 37 -0.31 16.17 -7.78
N TYR A 38 -0.65 15.77 -6.56
CA TYR A 38 -1.01 14.40 -6.20
C TYR A 38 -2.53 14.20 -6.01
N VAL A 39 -3.33 15.26 -6.19
CA VAL A 39 -4.79 15.24 -6.14
C VAL A 39 -5.35 15.53 -7.52
N GLU A 40 -6.30 14.72 -7.95
CA GLU A 40 -6.99 14.83 -9.23
C GLU A 40 -8.49 15.01 -8.98
N ILE A 41 -9.11 15.91 -9.73
CA ILE A 41 -10.57 16.01 -9.82
C ILE A 41 -11.07 15.04 -10.87
N ILE A 42 -12.10 14.28 -10.52
CA ILE A 42 -12.73 13.32 -11.44
C ILE A 42 -13.79 14.01 -12.31
N ASP A 43 -14.58 14.91 -11.73
CA ASP A 43 -15.59 15.69 -12.44
C ASP A 43 -15.27 17.19 -12.35
N ASN A 44 -14.73 17.73 -13.44
CA ASN A 44 -14.37 19.14 -13.55
C ASN A 44 -15.58 20.07 -13.71
N THR A 45 -16.76 19.51 -14.02
CA THR A 45 -17.97 20.29 -14.37
C THR A 45 -18.87 20.60 -13.17
N GLN A 46 -18.61 19.98 -12.03
CA GLN A 46 -19.39 20.18 -10.81
C GLN A 46 -19.45 21.67 -10.45
N HIS A 47 -20.67 22.22 -10.42
CA HIS A 47 -20.91 23.63 -10.11
C HIS A 47 -20.71 23.90 -8.62
N ILE A 48 -19.98 24.96 -8.28
CA ILE A 48 -19.71 25.36 -6.89
C ILE A 48 -20.55 26.58 -6.52
N ALA A 49 -20.43 27.66 -7.29
CA ALA A 49 -21.06 28.94 -7.02
C ALA A 49 -21.17 29.79 -8.30
N SER A 50 -21.99 30.84 -8.26
CA SER A 50 -22.11 31.81 -9.35
C SER A 50 -21.84 33.21 -8.80
N LEU A 51 -20.91 33.93 -9.42
CA LEU A 51 -20.55 35.30 -9.07
C LEU A 51 -21.30 36.26 -9.98
N THR A 52 -22.24 37.04 -9.42
CA THR A 52 -23.07 38.01 -10.15
C THR A 52 -22.38 39.35 -10.34
N GLU A 53 -21.46 39.70 -9.45
CA GLU A 53 -20.76 40.97 -9.38
C GLU A 53 -19.25 40.77 -9.61
N PRO A 54 -18.48 41.83 -9.96
CA PRO A 54 -17.03 41.75 -10.15
C PRO A 54 -16.28 41.68 -8.81
N ILE A 55 -16.55 40.62 -8.05
CA ILE A 55 -15.96 40.36 -6.73
C ILE A 55 -14.87 39.30 -6.89
N ASN A 56 -13.82 39.41 -6.08
CA ASN A 56 -12.80 38.37 -5.95
C ASN A 56 -13.23 37.37 -4.88
N LEU A 57 -13.46 36.11 -5.27
CA LEU A 57 -13.75 35.02 -4.35
C LEU A 57 -12.48 34.22 -4.11
N CYS A 58 -12.04 34.15 -2.85
CA CYS A 58 -10.93 33.32 -2.41
C CYS A 58 -11.40 32.38 -1.30
N ILE A 59 -11.28 31.07 -1.51
CA ILE A 59 -11.66 30.03 -0.53
C ILE A 59 -10.45 29.11 -0.32
N GLY A 60 -10.01 28.96 0.94
CA GLY A 60 -9.07 27.92 1.34
C GLY A 60 -9.81 26.61 1.62
N LEU A 61 -9.27 25.49 1.14
CA LEU A 61 -9.83 24.16 1.28
C LEU A 61 -8.81 23.23 1.92
N GLU A 62 -9.26 22.43 2.87
CA GLU A 62 -8.48 21.35 3.46
C GLU A 62 -9.07 20.02 2.98
N ILE A 63 -8.30 19.28 2.17
CA ILE A 63 -8.70 18.02 1.57
C ILE A 63 -7.99 16.89 2.32
N GLU A 64 -8.76 15.94 2.83
CA GLU A 64 -8.26 14.79 3.57
C GLU A 64 -8.57 13.49 2.81
N ARG A 65 -7.65 12.52 2.83
CA ARG A 65 -7.93 11.15 2.37
C ARG A 65 -8.15 10.23 3.57
N ASN A 66 -9.39 9.83 3.81
CA ASN A 66 -9.76 8.93 4.90
C ASN A 66 -10.72 7.80 4.43
N ARG A 67 -11.32 7.07 5.37
CA ARG A 67 -12.27 5.97 5.12
C ARG A 67 -13.58 6.20 5.88
N GLY A 68 -14.70 5.81 5.27
CA GLY A 68 -16.01 5.85 5.91
C GLY A 68 -16.64 7.24 5.92
N TYR A 69 -17.42 7.53 6.96
CA TYR A 69 -18.10 8.80 7.14
C TYR A 69 -17.58 9.50 8.38
N LEU A 70 -17.10 10.73 8.22
CA LEU A 70 -16.63 11.54 9.34
C LEU A 70 -17.51 12.79 9.45
N ARG A 71 -18.31 12.82 10.52
CA ARG A 71 -19.06 14.02 10.92
C ARG A 71 -18.16 14.88 11.79
N LYS A 72 -17.71 16.03 11.28
CA LYS A 72 -16.95 17.00 12.07
C LYS A 72 -17.93 17.83 12.90
N MET A 73 -17.78 17.79 14.23
CA MET A 73 -18.54 18.66 15.13
C MET A 73 -18.02 20.11 14.99
N PRO A 74 -18.87 21.14 15.15
CA PRO A 74 -18.47 22.54 15.03
C PRO A 74 -17.63 23.06 16.23
N HIS A 75 -16.88 22.19 16.91
CA HIS A 75 -16.05 22.61 18.04
C HIS A 75 -14.86 23.45 17.56
N ASN A 76 -14.93 24.76 17.85
CA ASN A 76 -13.85 25.71 18.03
C ASN A 76 -12.70 25.68 17.00
N PHE A 77 -13.02 25.77 15.70
CA PHE A 77 -12.05 26.31 14.77
C PHE A 77 -11.90 27.81 15.06
N GLN A 78 -10.84 28.18 15.81
CA GLN A 78 -10.58 29.57 16.18
C GLN A 78 -10.28 30.48 14.97
N ASP A 79 -10.01 29.88 13.80
CA ASP A 79 -9.60 30.54 12.56
C ASP A 79 -10.75 30.91 11.60
N GLY A 80 -12.01 30.73 12.01
CA GLY A 80 -13.16 31.03 11.14
C GLY A 80 -13.37 30.01 10.00
N SER A 81 -12.81 28.81 10.12
CA SER A 81 -13.04 27.72 9.18
C SER A 81 -14.39 27.02 9.44
N TYR A 82 -15.00 26.54 8.36
CA TYR A 82 -16.31 25.89 8.40
C TYR A 82 -16.14 24.39 8.12
N PRO A 83 -16.39 23.50 9.09
CA PRO A 83 -16.28 22.07 8.85
C PRO A 83 -17.39 21.61 7.90
N ILE A 84 -17.01 20.79 6.93
CA ILE A 84 -17.93 20.08 6.05
C ILE A 84 -17.88 18.60 6.40
N ASP A 85 -19.04 17.96 6.44
CA ASP A 85 -19.15 16.51 6.62
C ASP A 85 -18.47 15.76 5.48
N ALA A 86 -17.46 14.96 5.81
CA ALA A 86 -16.65 14.26 4.83
C ALA A 86 -17.19 12.85 4.58
N VAL A 87 -17.45 12.53 3.30
CA VAL A 87 -17.93 11.23 2.84
C VAL A 87 -16.84 10.55 2.03
N PHE A 88 -16.13 9.61 2.65
CA PHE A 88 -15.05 8.85 2.02
C PHE A 88 -15.56 7.48 1.51
N MET A 89 -16.70 7.50 0.83
CA MET A 89 -17.41 6.30 0.35
C MET A 89 -17.57 6.37 -1.18
N PRO A 90 -16.58 5.89 -1.95
CA PRO A 90 -16.58 5.99 -3.41
C PRO A 90 -17.54 5.00 -4.09
N VAL A 91 -17.83 3.86 -3.44
CA VAL A 91 -18.84 2.90 -3.91
C VAL A 91 -20.22 3.40 -3.52
N ARG A 92 -21.09 3.62 -4.51
CA ARG A 92 -22.45 4.16 -4.33
C ARG A 92 -23.50 3.08 -4.20
N ASN A 93 -23.36 2.01 -4.97
CA ASN A 93 -24.29 0.89 -4.96
C ASN A 93 -23.54 -0.41 -5.30
N MET A 94 -24.07 -1.53 -4.82
CA MET A 94 -23.59 -2.88 -5.12
C MET A 94 -24.79 -3.82 -5.16
N ASN A 95 -24.86 -4.61 -6.22
CA ASN A 95 -25.87 -5.63 -6.42
C ASN A 95 -25.18 -6.96 -6.77
N TYR A 96 -25.82 -8.07 -6.44
CA TYR A 96 -25.31 -9.41 -6.76
C TYR A 96 -26.42 -10.37 -7.12
N SER A 97 -26.11 -11.30 -8.02
CA SER A 97 -27.00 -12.44 -8.32
C SER A 97 -26.19 -13.73 -8.42
N ILE A 98 -26.78 -14.82 -7.95
CA ILE A 98 -26.17 -16.15 -7.99
C ILE A 98 -27.05 -17.03 -8.87
N HIS A 99 -26.45 -17.60 -9.91
CA HIS A 99 -27.13 -18.50 -10.82
C HIS A 99 -26.48 -19.88 -10.73
N SER A 100 -27.26 -20.89 -10.39
CA SER A 100 -26.80 -22.28 -10.39
C SER A 100 -27.05 -22.92 -11.76
N TYR A 101 -26.11 -23.74 -12.21
CA TYR A 101 -26.20 -24.51 -13.45
C TYR A 101 -25.52 -25.87 -13.28
N GLY A 102 -26.00 -26.87 -14.02
CA GLY A 102 -25.57 -28.26 -13.90
C GLY A 102 -26.76 -29.20 -13.69
N ASN A 103 -26.63 -30.44 -14.20
CA ASN A 103 -27.67 -31.46 -14.10
C ASN A 103 -27.12 -32.64 -13.27
N GLY A 104 -27.78 -33.00 -12.16
CA GLY A 104 -27.34 -34.08 -11.26
C GLY A 104 -26.67 -33.61 -9.96
N THR A 105 -25.60 -34.29 -9.54
CA THR A 105 -24.91 -34.11 -8.24
C THR A 105 -23.85 -33.01 -8.22
N GLU A 106 -23.39 -32.54 -9.38
CA GLU A 106 -22.41 -31.45 -9.50
C GLU A 106 -23.12 -30.15 -9.90
N LYS A 107 -23.54 -29.37 -8.91
CA LYS A 107 -24.08 -28.03 -9.11
C LYS A 107 -22.94 -27.02 -9.11
N GLN A 108 -22.83 -26.25 -10.18
CA GLN A 108 -21.93 -25.10 -10.28
C GLN A 108 -22.72 -23.82 -10.07
N GLU A 109 -22.05 -22.80 -9.54
CA GLU A 109 -22.64 -21.49 -9.28
C GLU A 109 -21.82 -20.41 -9.99
N ILE A 110 -22.51 -19.48 -10.66
CA ILE A 110 -21.92 -18.23 -11.17
C ILE A 110 -22.44 -17.09 -10.31
N LEU A 111 -21.52 -16.26 -9.82
CA LEU A 111 -21.79 -15.02 -9.12
C LEU A 111 -21.62 -13.84 -10.09
N PHE A 112 -22.67 -13.05 -10.27
CA PHE A 112 -22.60 -11.75 -10.93
C PHE A 112 -22.55 -10.66 -9.87
N LEU A 113 -21.62 -9.72 -10.03
CA LEU A 113 -21.47 -8.54 -9.18
C LEU A 113 -21.60 -7.29 -10.02
N GLU A 114 -22.54 -6.42 -9.66
CA GLU A 114 -22.71 -5.10 -10.26
C GLU A 114 -22.29 -4.05 -9.24
N ILE A 115 -21.30 -3.22 -9.58
CA ILE A 115 -20.69 -2.26 -8.65
C ILE A 115 -20.71 -0.89 -9.33
N TRP A 116 -21.36 0.08 -8.67
CA TRP A 116 -21.40 1.47 -9.11
C TRP A 116 -20.52 2.33 -8.22
N THR A 117 -19.59 3.06 -8.82
CA THR A 117 -18.68 3.98 -8.12
C THR A 117 -18.85 5.40 -8.65
N ASN A 118 -18.37 6.38 -7.88
CA ASN A 118 -18.33 7.78 -8.28
C ASN A 118 -17.13 8.14 -9.18
N GLY A 119 -16.36 7.15 -9.65
CA GLY A 119 -15.22 7.33 -10.54
C GLY A 119 -13.86 7.56 -9.86
N SER A 120 -13.79 7.91 -8.57
CA SER A 120 -12.48 8.02 -7.89
C SER A 120 -11.77 6.69 -7.70
N LEU A 121 -12.55 5.61 -7.68
CA LEU A 121 -12.10 4.22 -7.60
C LEU A 121 -12.85 3.41 -8.65
N THR A 122 -12.15 2.57 -9.40
CA THR A 122 -12.80 1.67 -10.37
C THR A 122 -13.49 0.50 -9.66
N PRO A 123 -14.57 -0.08 -10.23
CA PRO A 123 -15.22 -1.27 -9.68
C PRO A 123 -14.26 -2.44 -9.39
N LYS A 124 -13.26 -2.64 -10.27
CA LYS A 124 -12.24 -3.68 -10.13
C LYS A 124 -11.30 -3.42 -8.95
N GLU A 125 -10.83 -2.18 -8.80
CA GLU A 125 -10.00 -1.78 -7.65
C GLU A 125 -10.80 -1.88 -6.34
N ALA A 126 -12.08 -1.50 -6.35
CA ALA A 126 -12.97 -1.62 -5.21
C ALA A 126 -13.12 -3.08 -4.75
N LEU A 127 -13.36 -4.00 -5.69
CA LEU A 127 -13.45 -5.44 -5.40
C LEU A 127 -12.12 -6.01 -4.87
N HIS A 128 -10.99 -5.56 -5.43
CA HIS A 128 -9.66 -5.96 -4.97
C HIS A 128 -9.40 -5.51 -3.51
N GLU A 129 -9.64 -4.23 -3.20
CA GLU A 129 -9.50 -3.71 -1.84
C GLU A 129 -10.46 -4.39 -0.86
N ALA A 130 -11.71 -4.65 -1.27
CA ALA A 130 -12.69 -5.37 -0.45
C ALA A 130 -12.24 -6.81 -0.15
N SER A 131 -11.73 -7.52 -1.16
CA SER A 131 -11.23 -8.89 -1.00
C SER A 131 -10.03 -8.94 -0.06
N ARG A 132 -9.11 -7.97 -0.19
CA ARG A 132 -7.96 -7.84 0.72
C ARG A 132 -8.42 -7.60 2.15
N ASN A 133 -9.31 -6.64 2.37
CA ASN A 133 -9.84 -6.36 3.71
C ASN A 133 -10.55 -7.58 4.30
N LEU A 134 -11.31 -8.33 3.48
CA LEU A 134 -11.98 -9.55 3.92
C LEU A 134 -10.98 -10.62 4.36
N ILE A 135 -9.91 -10.83 3.59
CA ILE A 135 -8.83 -11.76 3.97
C ILE A 135 -8.18 -11.30 5.28
N ASP A 136 -7.81 -10.02 5.37
CA ASP A 136 -7.16 -9.45 6.55
C ASP A 136 -8.02 -9.62 7.83
N LEU A 137 -9.35 -9.55 7.71
CA LEU A 137 -10.29 -9.83 8.79
C LEU A 137 -10.26 -11.29 9.28
N PHE A 138 -10.00 -12.25 8.40
CA PHE A 138 -9.97 -13.68 8.74
C PHE A 138 -8.60 -14.19 9.19
N ILE A 139 -7.51 -13.45 8.91
CA ILE A 139 -6.14 -13.84 9.31
C ILE A 139 -6.03 -14.21 10.81
N PRO A 140 -6.60 -13.45 11.77
CA PRO A 140 -6.49 -13.79 13.19
C PRO A 140 -7.08 -15.15 13.53
N PHE A 141 -8.15 -15.58 12.85
CA PHE A 141 -8.80 -16.87 13.10
C PHE A 141 -8.05 -18.06 12.48
N LEU A 142 -7.08 -17.81 11.59
CA LEU A 142 -6.21 -18.83 11.02
C LEU A 142 -5.00 -19.12 11.90
N GLN A 143 -4.63 -18.17 12.76
CA GLN A 143 -3.58 -18.37 13.76
C GLN A 143 -4.18 -19.22 14.87
N LYS A 144 -3.96 -20.53 14.79
CA LYS A 144 -4.19 -21.41 15.93
C LYS A 144 -3.43 -20.79 17.11
N GLU A 145 -4.14 -20.44 18.18
CA GLU A 145 -3.50 -20.19 19.47
C GLU A 145 -2.66 -21.43 19.77
N GLU A 146 -1.36 -21.38 19.50
CA GLU A 146 -0.38 -22.22 20.18
C GLU A 146 -0.30 -21.73 21.63
N GLU A 147 -1.42 -21.81 22.34
CA GLU A 147 -1.36 -22.05 23.76
C GLU A 147 -0.71 -23.41 23.90
N ASN A 148 0.53 -23.39 24.38
CA ASN A 148 1.26 -24.56 24.83
C ASN A 148 0.48 -25.20 25.99
N LEU A 149 -0.55 -25.98 25.67
CA LEU A 149 -1.19 -26.91 26.59
C LEU A 149 -0.59 -28.29 26.33
N PRO A 150 0.17 -28.86 27.27
CA PRO A 150 0.74 -30.19 27.10
C PRO A 150 -0.36 -31.20 27.37
N LEU A 151 -1.13 -31.60 26.35
CA LEU A 151 -2.10 -32.68 26.48
C LEU A 151 -2.05 -33.63 25.28
N GLU A 152 -1.36 -34.75 25.56
CA GLU A 152 -1.59 -36.13 25.15
C GLU A 152 -2.32 -36.41 23.82
N ASP A 153 -1.47 -36.82 22.87
CA ASP A 153 -1.65 -37.88 21.88
C ASP A 153 -3.05 -38.51 21.79
N ASN A 154 -3.87 -38.00 20.88
CA ASN A 154 -4.98 -38.77 20.31
C ASN A 154 -5.02 -38.56 18.80
N GLN A 155 -4.64 -39.63 18.10
CA GLN A 155 -4.65 -39.76 16.66
C GLN A 155 -6.09 -39.71 16.15
N HIS A 156 -6.47 -38.60 15.52
CA HIS A 156 -7.40 -38.49 14.39
C HIS A 156 -7.76 -37.01 14.20
N THR A 157 -6.83 -36.24 13.66
CA THR A 157 -7.17 -34.93 13.07
C THR A 157 -6.58 -34.95 11.66
N VAL A 158 -7.45 -35.07 10.66
CA VAL A 158 -7.06 -34.85 9.26
C VAL A 158 -6.46 -33.45 9.21
N PRO A 159 -5.19 -33.27 8.82
CA PRO A 159 -4.63 -31.94 8.72
C PRO A 159 -5.33 -31.27 7.54
N LEU A 160 -6.35 -30.46 7.83
CA LEU A 160 -6.84 -29.46 6.90
C LEU A 160 -5.66 -28.49 6.69
N SER A 161 -4.85 -28.80 5.69
CA SER A 161 -3.78 -27.95 5.18
C SER A 161 -4.34 -26.54 5.04
N PRO A 162 -3.80 -25.55 5.78
CA PRO A 162 -4.21 -24.16 5.61
C PRO A 162 -3.96 -23.78 4.16
N PHE A 163 -5.03 -23.35 3.50
CA PHE A 163 -5.10 -22.97 2.10
C PHE A 163 -3.81 -22.31 1.56
N THR A 164 -3.43 -22.70 0.35
CA THR A 164 -2.27 -22.30 -0.48
C THR A 164 -2.13 -20.78 -0.75
N PHE A 165 -2.99 -19.94 -0.16
CA PHE A 165 -2.99 -18.50 -0.35
C PHE A 165 -1.89 -17.78 0.42
N HIS A 166 -1.54 -18.24 1.63
CA HIS A 166 -0.44 -17.64 2.39
C HIS A 166 0.90 -17.81 1.67
N ASP A 167 1.15 -19.01 1.12
CA ASP A 167 2.39 -19.32 0.41
C ASP A 167 2.55 -18.49 -0.88
N LYS A 168 1.45 -18.12 -1.56
CA LYS A 168 1.51 -17.30 -2.79
C LYS A 168 1.75 -15.82 -2.50
N LEU A 169 1.16 -15.28 -1.44
CA LEU A 169 1.32 -13.88 -1.02
C LEU A 169 2.71 -13.64 -0.41
N ASP A 170 3.19 -14.58 0.42
CA ASP A 170 4.56 -14.54 0.95
C ASP A 170 5.59 -14.78 -0.15
N LYS A 171 5.35 -15.66 -1.14
CA LYS A 171 6.21 -15.77 -2.34
C LYS A 171 6.24 -14.48 -3.14
N LEU A 172 5.12 -13.76 -3.33
CA LEU A 172 5.10 -12.49 -4.07
C LEU A 172 5.87 -11.38 -3.34
N ARG A 173 5.72 -11.30 -2.01
CA ARG A 173 6.42 -10.32 -1.17
C ARG A 173 7.92 -10.63 -1.06
N LYS A 174 8.27 -11.91 -0.91
CA LYS A 174 9.67 -12.41 -0.97
C LYS A 174 10.26 -12.21 -2.37
N ASN A 175 9.51 -12.44 -3.45
CA ASN A 175 9.98 -12.23 -4.81
C ASN A 175 10.23 -10.74 -5.10
N LYS A 176 9.36 -9.83 -4.64
CA LYS A 176 9.57 -8.38 -4.85
C LYS A 176 10.80 -7.85 -4.09
N LYS A 177 11.03 -8.30 -2.85
CA LYS A 177 12.29 -8.03 -2.11
C LYS A 177 13.50 -8.71 -2.76
N LYS A 178 13.37 -9.96 -3.20
CA LYS A 178 14.44 -10.72 -3.87
C LYS A 178 14.82 -10.12 -5.23
N ILE A 179 13.88 -9.54 -5.96
CA ILE A 179 14.12 -8.81 -7.21
C ILE A 179 14.87 -7.50 -6.93
N ALA A 180 14.46 -6.75 -5.89
CA ALA A 180 15.14 -5.51 -5.48
C ALA A 180 16.58 -5.76 -4.99
N LEU A 181 16.82 -6.88 -4.28
CA LEU A 181 18.16 -7.25 -3.81
C LEU A 181 19.08 -7.78 -4.94
N LYS A 182 18.50 -8.29 -6.03
CA LYS A 182 19.25 -8.72 -7.23
C LYS A 182 19.69 -7.57 -8.12
N SER A 183 19.02 -6.42 -8.06
CA SER A 183 19.33 -5.25 -8.90
C SER A 183 20.37 -4.30 -8.30
N ILE A 184 20.78 -4.51 -7.05
CA ILE A 184 21.79 -3.68 -6.38
C ILE A 184 23.16 -4.34 -6.58
N PHE A 185 24.01 -3.68 -7.37
CA PHE A 185 25.38 -4.11 -7.63
C PHE A 185 26.32 -3.67 -6.52
N ILE A 186 27.36 -4.47 -6.27
CA ILE A 186 28.39 -4.17 -5.27
C ILE A 186 29.17 -2.88 -5.63
N ASP A 187 29.18 -2.49 -6.90
CA ASP A 187 29.79 -1.25 -7.42
C ASP A 187 29.17 0.03 -6.83
N GLN A 188 27.93 -0.04 -6.32
CA GLN A 188 27.20 1.11 -5.77
C GLN A 188 27.55 1.38 -4.29
N PHE A 189 28.29 0.49 -3.65
CA PHE A 189 28.71 0.65 -2.26
C PHE A 189 30.07 1.34 -2.22
N GLU A 190 30.27 2.24 -1.24
CA GLU A 190 31.57 2.90 -0.99
C GLU A 190 32.57 1.93 -0.33
N LEU A 191 32.85 0.81 -1.00
CA LEU A 191 33.81 -0.19 -0.54
C LEU A 191 35.23 0.22 -0.90
N SER A 192 36.18 -0.18 -0.04
CA SER A 192 37.59 -0.06 -0.36
C SER A 192 37.92 -0.86 -1.63
N PRO A 193 38.78 -0.34 -2.54
CA PRO A 193 39.14 -1.02 -3.80
C PRO A 193 39.67 -2.45 -3.58
N ARG A 194 40.23 -2.73 -2.40
CA ARG A 194 40.68 -4.07 -2.01
C ARG A 194 39.51 -5.01 -1.76
N VAL A 195 38.53 -4.59 -0.96
CA VAL A 195 37.32 -5.36 -0.63
C VAL A 195 36.52 -5.64 -1.90
N TYR A 196 36.36 -4.62 -2.75
CA TYR A 196 35.71 -4.74 -4.05
C TYR A 196 36.35 -5.82 -4.93
N ASN A 197 37.68 -5.80 -5.06
CA ASN A 197 38.40 -6.78 -5.87
C ASN A 197 38.35 -8.20 -5.30
N CYS A 198 38.30 -8.35 -3.97
CA CYS A 198 38.18 -9.67 -3.32
C CYS A 198 36.77 -10.27 -3.51
N LEU A 199 35.71 -9.45 -3.42
CA LEU A 199 34.34 -9.87 -3.73
C LEU A 199 34.21 -10.26 -5.21
N LYS A 200 34.82 -9.47 -6.11
CA LYS A 200 34.82 -9.74 -7.55
C LYS A 200 35.52 -11.05 -7.92
N ARG A 201 36.65 -11.37 -7.28
CA ARG A 201 37.37 -12.65 -7.46
C ARG A 201 36.58 -13.85 -6.96
N SER A 202 35.68 -13.63 -6.01
CA SER A 202 34.82 -14.66 -5.42
C SER A 202 33.48 -14.80 -6.14
N ASN A 203 33.34 -14.21 -7.33
CA ASN A 203 32.12 -14.17 -8.15
C ASN A 203 30.90 -13.54 -7.46
N ILE A 204 31.11 -12.59 -6.54
CA ILE A 204 30.03 -11.86 -5.86
C ILE A 204 29.89 -10.50 -6.55
N TYR A 205 28.79 -10.28 -7.26
CA TYR A 205 28.53 -9.04 -8.01
C TYR A 205 27.30 -8.27 -7.50
N THR A 206 26.35 -8.97 -6.85
CA THR A 206 25.11 -8.36 -6.36
C THR A 206 24.95 -8.49 -4.85
N LEU A 207 24.13 -7.61 -4.26
CA LEU A 207 23.76 -7.66 -2.85
C LEU A 207 23.10 -9.00 -2.48
N PHE A 208 22.34 -9.60 -3.41
CA PHE A 208 21.77 -10.93 -3.24
C PHE A 208 22.85 -12.01 -3.08
N ASP A 209 23.93 -11.95 -3.86
CA ASP A 209 25.04 -12.90 -3.76
C ASP A 209 25.81 -12.73 -2.45
N LEU A 210 25.94 -11.49 -1.98
CA LEU A 210 26.58 -11.18 -0.70
C LEU A 210 25.78 -11.73 0.48
N LEU A 211 24.45 -11.58 0.47
CA LEU A 211 23.56 -12.07 1.55
C LEU A 211 23.43 -13.61 1.60
N ASN A 212 23.73 -14.30 0.50
CA ASN A 212 23.76 -15.77 0.46
C ASN A 212 25.05 -16.35 1.06
N ASN A 213 26.08 -15.53 1.28
CA ASN A 213 27.31 -15.96 1.92
C ASN A 213 27.27 -15.63 3.42
N SER A 214 27.64 -16.60 4.25
CA SER A 214 27.73 -16.37 5.69
C SER A 214 29.01 -15.60 6.04
N GLN A 215 29.01 -14.95 7.21
CA GLN A 215 30.21 -14.25 7.71
C GLN A 215 31.42 -15.20 7.80
N GLU A 216 31.20 -16.47 8.10
CA GLU A 216 32.23 -17.51 8.16
C GLU A 216 32.78 -17.88 6.78
N ASP A 217 31.97 -17.80 5.73
CA ASP A 217 32.41 -18.08 4.35
C ASP A 217 33.23 -16.91 3.78
N LEU A 218 32.87 -15.66 4.11
CA LEU A 218 33.65 -14.47 3.74
C LEU A 218 35.04 -14.47 4.40
N MET A 219 35.14 -14.98 5.64
CA MET A 219 36.42 -15.13 6.36
C MET A 219 37.32 -16.22 5.78
N LYS A 220 36.75 -17.19 5.04
CA LYS A 220 37.51 -18.26 4.36
C LYS A 220 38.02 -17.84 2.97
N MET A 221 37.61 -16.67 2.47
CA MET A 221 38.05 -16.18 1.16
C MET A 221 39.49 -15.71 1.22
N GLU A 222 40.23 -16.02 0.14
CA GLU A 222 41.63 -15.69 0.01
C GLU A 222 41.84 -14.17 0.10
N HIS A 223 42.68 -13.72 1.05
CA HIS A 223 43.08 -12.32 1.28
C HIS A 223 42.06 -11.41 1.99
N PHE A 224 40.99 -11.93 2.60
CA PHE A 224 40.06 -11.15 3.43
C PHE A 224 40.59 -10.92 4.85
N ARG A 225 40.45 -9.70 5.39
CA ARG A 225 40.77 -9.38 6.79
C ARG A 225 39.50 -9.22 7.63
N LEU A 226 39.65 -9.34 8.96
CA LEU A 226 38.58 -9.06 9.93
C LEU A 226 38.02 -7.64 9.80
N GLU A 227 38.86 -6.69 9.41
CA GLU A 227 38.51 -5.28 9.19
C GLU A 227 37.60 -5.10 7.96
N ASP A 228 37.86 -5.85 6.90
CA ASP A 228 37.09 -5.82 5.65
C ASP A 228 35.67 -6.38 5.85
N VAL A 229 35.55 -7.45 6.65
CA VAL A 229 34.23 -8.03 7.00
C VAL A 229 33.42 -7.09 7.88
N LYS A 230 34.07 -6.39 8.82
CA LYS A 230 33.40 -5.35 9.64
C LYS A 230 32.91 -4.19 8.79
N GLN A 231 33.72 -3.73 7.84
CA GLN A 231 33.32 -2.66 6.91
C GLN A 231 32.06 -3.02 6.11
N ILE A 232 31.95 -4.28 5.64
CA ILE A 232 30.75 -4.76 4.94
C ILE A 232 29.53 -4.82 5.87
N VAL A 233 29.67 -5.35 7.08
CA VAL A 233 28.59 -5.43 8.06
C VAL A 233 28.07 -4.05 8.45
N ASP A 234 28.96 -3.08 8.62
CA ASP A 234 28.61 -1.72 9.01
C ASP A 234 27.86 -0.98 7.90
N ILE A 235 28.27 -1.14 6.65
CA ILE A 235 27.56 -0.58 5.47
C ILE A 235 26.17 -1.20 5.32
N LEU A 236 26.06 -2.53 5.46
CA LEU A 236 24.77 -3.24 5.36
C LEU A 236 23.79 -2.84 6.47
N LYS A 237 24.29 -2.60 7.68
CA LYS A 237 23.48 -2.08 8.79
C LYS A 237 23.06 -0.64 8.57
N LYS A 238 23.97 0.22 8.09
CA LYS A 238 23.73 1.65 7.90
C LYS A 238 22.75 1.94 6.77
N ASP A 239 22.89 1.26 5.63
CA ASP A 239 22.14 1.60 4.42
C ASP A 239 20.86 0.77 4.27
N PHE A 240 20.80 -0.44 4.85
CA PHE A 240 19.69 -1.37 4.61
C PHE A 240 19.04 -1.92 5.88
N ALA A 241 19.62 -1.71 7.08
CA ALA A 241 19.19 -2.32 8.33
C ALA A 241 19.07 -3.87 8.24
N ILE A 242 19.97 -4.51 7.48
CA ILE A 242 20.02 -5.97 7.28
C ILE A 242 21.24 -6.52 8.01
N ASP A 243 21.02 -7.55 8.85
CA ASP A 243 22.10 -8.34 9.46
C ASP A 243 22.52 -9.50 8.56
N LEU A 244 23.83 -9.71 8.43
CA LEU A 244 24.37 -10.91 7.78
C LEU A 244 24.07 -12.15 8.64
N PRO A 245 23.59 -13.26 8.05
CA PRO A 245 23.33 -14.48 8.79
C PRO A 245 24.65 -15.08 9.32
N LYS A 246 24.69 -15.37 10.63
CA LYS A 246 25.86 -15.98 11.30
C LYS A 246 26.05 -17.46 10.96
N LYS A 247 25.02 -18.14 10.45
CA LYS A 247 25.07 -19.53 9.94
C LYS A 247 24.14 -19.69 8.74
N LYS A 248 24.50 -20.59 7.81
CA LYS A 248 23.63 -20.97 6.68
C LYS A 248 22.31 -21.54 7.19
N PHE A 249 21.21 -21.19 6.52
CA PHE A 249 19.97 -21.97 6.55
C PHE A 249 20.19 -23.31 5.85
#